data_AF-A0A842KWU4-F1
#
_entry.id   AF-A0A842KWU4-F1
#
_cell.length_a   1.000
_cell.length_b   1.000
_cell.length_c   1.000
_cell.angle_alpha   90.00
_cell.angle_beta   90.00
_cell.angle_gamma   90.00
#
_symmetry.space_group_name_H-M   'P 1'
#
loop_
_entity.id
_entity.type
_entity.pdbx_description
1 polymer ?
#
loop_
_entity_poly.entity_id
_entity_poly.type
_entity_poly.pdbx_seq_one_letter_code
_entity_poly.pdbx_strand_id
1 'polypeptide(L)'
;MSFLNEGPRVDRRLLFKSFIAPSKLLATLLKQNITVLSCNCRGKSIIDFEDVETFIRDIGIKDVISYDSLCSLEGIEFYKNVLNNFPKKLIVLACSKRNFKDIADGMSYPLENLYVLEIQELCGFVHNDLFKATEKAKRMIASYIAQNFSQTQKEVGGIVLARSKGLEAT
;
A
#
# COMPACT_ATOMS: atom_id res chain seq x y z
N MET A 1 9.22 41.72 -22.19
CA MET A 1 9.93 40.47 -22.54
C MET A 1 10.09 39.68 -21.27
N SER A 2 9.25 38.67 -21.06
CA SER A 2 9.24 37.87 -19.83
C SER A 2 9.43 36.41 -20.22
N PHE A 3 10.63 35.87 -20.00
CA PHE A 3 10.92 34.46 -20.22
C PHE A 3 10.36 33.66 -19.03
N LEU A 4 9.30 32.90 -19.27
CA LEU A 4 8.85 31.88 -18.34
C LEU A 4 9.84 30.71 -18.41
N ASN A 5 10.52 30.51 -17.30
CA ASN A 5 11.46 29.42 -17.08
C ASN A 5 10.65 28.13 -16.87
N GLU A 6 10.42 27.36 -17.92
CA GLU A 6 9.83 26.02 -17.79
C GLU A 6 10.89 25.07 -17.21
N GLY A 7 10.73 24.73 -15.93
CA GLY A 7 11.52 23.67 -15.29
C GLY A 7 11.38 22.33 -16.01
N PRO A 8 12.31 21.38 -15.81
CA PRO A 8 12.33 20.12 -16.54
C PRO A 8 11.03 19.34 -16.31
N ARG A 9 10.21 19.21 -17.37
CA ARG A 9 9.03 18.34 -17.40
C ARG A 9 9.52 16.90 -17.36
N VAL A 10 9.43 16.28 -16.18
CA VAL A 10 9.69 14.84 -16.02
C VAL A 10 8.68 14.07 -16.86
N ASP A 11 9.15 13.41 -17.91
CA ASP A 11 8.33 12.58 -18.79
C ASP A 11 7.83 11.35 -18.01
N ARG A 12 6.56 11.39 -17.60
CA ARG A 12 5.89 10.29 -16.89
C ARG A 12 5.89 8.99 -17.69
N ARG A 13 6.09 9.01 -19.02
CA ARG A 13 6.15 7.80 -19.85
C ARG A 13 7.45 7.02 -19.66
N LEU A 14 8.54 7.70 -19.28
CA LEU A 14 9.82 7.04 -18.99
C LEU A 14 9.82 6.32 -17.65
N LEU A 15 8.98 6.74 -16.69
CA LEU A 15 8.77 6.02 -15.43
C LEU A 15 8.08 4.65 -15.65
N PHE A 16 7.26 4.52 -16.70
CA PHE A 16 6.57 3.26 -17.01
C PHE A 16 7.39 2.28 -17.84
N LYS A 17 8.47 2.69 -18.51
CA LYS A 17 9.35 1.73 -19.22
C LYS A 17 10.34 1.03 -18.29
N SER A 18 10.52 1.56 -17.08
CA SER A 18 11.29 0.91 -16.02
C SER A 18 10.39 0.01 -15.18
N PHE A 19 9.60 -0.86 -15.83
CA PHE A 19 9.09 -2.07 -15.20
C PHE A 19 10.31 -2.85 -14.74
N ILE A 20 10.64 -2.62 -13.48
CA ILE A 20 11.60 -3.32 -12.65
C ILE A 20 11.52 -4.79 -13.04
N ALA A 21 12.64 -5.37 -13.47
CA ALA A 21 12.72 -6.79 -13.76
C ALA A 21 12.00 -7.56 -12.63
N PRO A 22 10.90 -8.29 -12.93
CA PRO A 22 9.97 -8.79 -11.91
C PRO A 22 10.69 -9.62 -10.85
N SER A 23 11.80 -10.26 -11.22
CA SER A 23 12.61 -11.12 -10.35
C SER A 23 13.14 -10.47 -9.07
N LYS A 24 13.58 -9.20 -9.09
CA LYS A 24 14.19 -8.56 -7.89
C LYS A 24 13.15 -8.08 -6.89
N LEU A 25 12.03 -7.55 -7.38
CA LEU A 25 10.92 -7.10 -6.53
C LEU A 25 10.22 -8.31 -5.91
N LEU A 26 9.95 -9.35 -6.70
CA LEU A 26 9.45 -10.65 -6.20
C LEU A 26 10.39 -11.25 -5.14
N ALA A 27 11.71 -11.31 -5.40
CA ALA A 27 12.66 -11.84 -4.42
C ALA A 27 12.66 -11.05 -3.10
N THR A 28 12.49 -9.73 -3.18
CA THR A 28 12.40 -8.86 -1.99
C THR A 28 11.10 -9.10 -1.22
N LEU A 29 9.96 -9.21 -1.92
CA LEU A 29 8.67 -9.47 -1.29
C LEU A 29 8.59 -10.85 -0.66
N LEU A 30 9.14 -11.87 -1.31
CA LEU A 30 9.27 -13.22 -0.76
C LEU A 30 10.11 -13.24 0.54
N LYS A 31 11.04 -12.30 0.70
CA LYS A 31 11.87 -12.18 1.92
C LYS A 31 11.16 -11.39 3.05
N GLN A 32 10.17 -10.56 2.73
CA GLN A 32 9.57 -9.60 3.67
C GLN A 32 8.40 -10.15 4.49
N ASN A 33 7.97 -11.41 4.29
CA ASN A 33 6.86 -12.08 5.01
C ASN A 33 5.68 -11.14 5.33
N ILE A 34 5.07 -10.62 4.26
CA ILE A 34 3.98 -9.67 4.31
C ILE A 34 2.65 -10.44 4.33
N THR A 35 1.77 -10.05 5.24
CA THR A 35 0.36 -10.46 5.27
C THR A 35 -0.49 -9.29 4.81
N VAL A 36 -1.44 -9.54 3.90
CA VAL A 36 -2.43 -8.57 3.47
C VAL A 36 -3.79 -8.99 4.00
N LEU A 37 -4.45 -8.10 4.74
CA LEU A 37 -5.82 -8.25 5.19
C LEU A 37 -6.73 -7.30 4.41
N SER A 38 -7.66 -7.85 3.63
CA SER A 38 -8.56 -7.09 2.77
C SER A 38 -9.99 -7.03 3.35
N CYS A 39 -10.62 -5.86 3.20
CA CYS A 39 -12.02 -5.63 3.59
C CYS A 39 -12.84 -5.19 2.38
N ASN A 40 -13.81 -6.02 1.96
CA ASN A 40 -14.68 -5.73 0.81
C ASN A 40 -15.90 -4.84 1.15
N CYS A 41 -16.06 -4.46 2.42
CA CYS A 41 -17.18 -3.66 2.92
C CYS A 41 -18.56 -4.25 2.61
N ARG A 42 -18.69 -5.58 2.68
CA ARG A 42 -19.88 -6.38 2.31
C ARG A 42 -20.32 -6.14 0.87
N GLY A 43 -19.37 -6.08 -0.05
CA GLY A 43 -19.64 -5.86 -1.48
C GLY A 43 -20.17 -4.46 -1.84
N LYS A 44 -20.08 -3.48 -0.93
CA LYS A 44 -20.49 -2.09 -1.21
C LYS A 44 -19.49 -1.33 -2.07
N SER A 45 -18.30 -1.89 -2.25
CA SER A 45 -17.27 -1.34 -3.12
C SER A 45 -17.46 -1.83 -4.54
N ILE A 46 -17.17 -1.00 -5.54
CA ILE A 46 -17.12 -1.41 -6.94
C ILE A 46 -15.74 -1.98 -7.34
N ILE A 47 -14.90 -2.33 -6.38
CA ILE A 47 -13.61 -2.99 -6.65
C ILE A 47 -13.85 -4.50 -6.75
N ASP A 48 -13.28 -5.13 -7.77
CA ASP A 48 -13.17 -6.57 -7.85
C ASP A 48 -12.06 -7.04 -6.90
N PHE A 49 -12.45 -7.55 -5.74
CA PHE A 49 -11.51 -8.01 -4.72
C PHE A 49 -10.82 -9.32 -5.10
N GLU A 50 -11.46 -10.19 -5.86
CA GLU A 50 -10.85 -11.45 -6.30
C GLU A 50 -9.70 -11.18 -7.27
N ASP A 51 -9.89 -10.23 -8.20
CA ASP A 51 -8.84 -9.78 -9.11
C ASP A 51 -7.71 -9.04 -8.37
N VAL A 52 -8.04 -8.21 -7.38
CA VAL A 52 -7.02 -7.56 -6.53
C VAL A 52 -6.21 -8.58 -5.73
N GLU A 53 -6.85 -9.60 -5.14
CA GLU A 53 -6.16 -10.66 -4.40
C GLU A 53 -5.25 -11.49 -5.30
N THR A 54 -5.73 -11.83 -6.49
CA THR A 54 -4.93 -12.54 -7.50
C THR A 54 -3.70 -11.72 -7.86
N PHE A 55 -3.88 -10.42 -8.15
CA PHE A 55 -2.77 -9.50 -8.40
C PHE A 55 -1.75 -9.45 -7.26
N ILE A 56 -2.20 -9.38 -5.99
CA ILE A 56 -1.31 -9.37 -4.82
C ILE A 56 -0.48 -10.66 -4.74
N ARG A 57 -1.09 -11.81 -5.05
CA ARG A 57 -0.40 -13.10 -5.08
C ARG A 57 0.62 -13.16 -6.21
N ASP A 58 0.27 -12.65 -7.40
CA ASP A 58 1.14 -12.62 -8.57
C ASP A 58 2.40 -11.77 -8.36
N ILE A 59 2.31 -10.69 -7.56
CA ILE A 59 3.48 -9.89 -7.19
C ILE A 59 4.31 -10.51 -6.05
N GLY A 60 3.92 -11.68 -5.53
CA GLY A 60 4.74 -12.47 -4.60
C GLY A 60 4.30 -12.48 -3.14
N ILE A 61 3.16 -11.88 -2.80
CA ILE A 61 2.61 -11.90 -1.44
C ILE A 61 1.65 -13.06 -1.31
N LYS A 62 2.06 -14.11 -0.58
CA LYS A 62 1.28 -15.36 -0.47
C LYS A 62 0.17 -15.29 0.56
N ASP A 63 0.36 -14.53 1.63
CA ASP A 63 -0.60 -14.46 2.72
C ASP A 63 -1.57 -13.29 2.48
N VAL A 64 -2.71 -13.62 1.87
CA VAL A 64 -3.79 -12.68 1.59
C VAL A 64 -5.05 -13.25 2.21
N ILE A 65 -5.60 -12.50 3.15
CA ILE A 65 -6.75 -12.84 3.98
C ILE A 65 -7.84 -11.83 3.68
N SER A 66 -9.06 -12.30 3.45
CA SER A 66 -10.19 -11.41 3.13
C SER A 66 -11.31 -11.60 4.14
N TYR A 67 -11.94 -10.48 4.50
CA TYR A 67 -13.06 -10.46 5.42
C TYR A 67 -14.08 -9.40 5.00
N ASP A 68 -15.37 -9.72 5.13
CA ASP A 68 -16.40 -8.86 4.54
C ASP A 68 -16.51 -7.49 5.22
N SER A 69 -16.36 -7.47 6.55
CA SER A 69 -16.63 -6.26 7.33
C SER A 69 -15.77 -6.18 8.59
N LEU A 70 -14.57 -5.62 8.44
CA LEU A 70 -13.65 -5.43 9.57
C LEU A 70 -14.13 -4.41 10.61
N CYS A 71 -15.12 -3.57 10.28
CA CYS A 71 -15.65 -2.56 11.22
C CYS A 71 -16.78 -3.07 12.13
N SER A 72 -17.29 -4.27 11.87
CA SER A 72 -18.27 -4.98 12.71
C SER A 72 -17.62 -5.53 13.99
N LEU A 73 -18.43 -5.91 14.98
CA LEU A 73 -17.91 -6.53 16.20
C LEU A 73 -17.13 -7.82 15.89
N GLU A 74 -17.71 -8.70 15.06
CA GLU A 74 -17.03 -9.93 14.63
C GLU A 74 -15.75 -9.62 13.82
N GLY A 75 -15.78 -8.60 12.96
CA GLY A 75 -14.61 -8.19 12.19
C GLY A 75 -13.49 -7.60 13.04
N ILE A 76 -13.81 -6.94 14.15
CA ILE A 76 -12.82 -6.45 15.11
C ILE A 76 -12.16 -7.64 15.82
N GLU A 77 -12.95 -8.61 16.29
CA GLU A 77 -12.40 -9.83 16.90
C GLU A 77 -11.56 -10.63 15.89
N PHE A 78 -12.00 -10.72 14.64
CA PHE A 78 -11.22 -11.31 13.57
C PHE A 78 -9.89 -10.57 13.35
N TYR A 79 -9.91 -9.24 13.28
CA TYR A 79 -8.69 -8.45 13.14
C TYR A 79 -7.72 -8.66 14.32
N LYS A 80 -8.24 -8.69 15.56
CA LYS A 80 -7.43 -9.03 16.74
C LYS A 80 -6.80 -10.42 16.65
N ASN A 81 -7.55 -11.41 16.15
CA ASN A 81 -7.02 -12.75 15.93
C ASN A 81 -5.90 -12.76 14.88
N VAL A 82 -6.03 -11.97 13.81
CA VAL A 82 -4.95 -11.80 12.83
C VAL A 82 -3.71 -11.18 13.48
N LEU A 83 -3.87 -10.14 14.31
CA LEU A 83 -2.76 -9.53 15.04
C LEU A 83 -2.09 -10.51 16.03
N ASN A 84 -2.88 -11.35 16.71
CA ASN A 84 -2.39 -12.37 17.64
C ASN A 84 -1.56 -13.46 16.95
N ASN A 85 -1.72 -13.66 15.64
CA ASN A 85 -0.86 -14.55 14.86
C ASN A 85 0.50 -13.89 14.53
N PHE A 86 0.77 -12.67 15.02
CA PHE A 86 2.01 -11.91 14.88
C PHE A 86 2.58 -11.91 13.44
N PRO A 87 1.81 -11.43 12.44
CA PRO A 87 2.37 -11.20 11.12
C PRO A 87 3.57 -10.25 11.24
N LYS A 88 4.66 -10.53 10.51
CA LYS A 88 5.85 -9.66 10.57
C LYS A 88 5.54 -8.26 10.05
N LYS A 89 4.71 -8.20 9.01
CA LYS A 89 4.25 -6.96 8.37
C LYS A 89 2.80 -7.18 7.93
N LEU A 90 1.91 -6.29 8.35
CA LEU A 90 0.49 -6.37 8.05
C LEU A 90 0.07 -5.15 7.23
N ILE A 91 -0.50 -5.40 6.06
CA ILE A 91 -1.16 -4.37 5.25
C ILE A 91 -2.66 -4.58 5.34
N VAL A 92 -3.38 -3.59 5.84
CA VAL A 92 -4.85 -3.59 5.92
C VAL A 92 -5.41 -2.75 4.77
N LEU A 93 -6.11 -3.40 3.84
CA LEU A 93 -6.82 -2.75 2.74
C LEU A 93 -8.27 -2.51 3.17
N ALA A 94 -8.59 -1.30 3.60
CA ALA A 94 -9.89 -1.01 4.22
C ALA A 94 -10.37 0.43 3.97
N CYS A 95 -11.44 0.80 4.67
CA CYS A 95 -11.96 2.15 4.73
C CYS A 95 -11.39 2.93 5.94
N SER A 96 -11.49 4.26 5.93
CA SER A 96 -11.02 5.13 7.04
C SER A 96 -11.96 5.18 8.24
N LYS A 97 -13.15 4.54 8.16
CA LYS A 97 -14.16 4.59 9.24
C LYS A 97 -13.70 4.02 10.58
N ARG A 98 -12.62 3.25 10.61
CA ARG A 98 -12.07 2.66 11.84
C ARG A 98 -10.60 2.98 11.98
N ASN A 99 -10.20 3.24 13.22
CA ASN A 99 -8.80 3.41 13.55
C ASN A 99 -8.16 2.05 13.88
N PHE A 100 -7.71 1.34 12.84
CA PHE A 100 -7.01 0.05 12.98
C PHE A 100 -5.71 0.16 13.78
N LYS A 101 -5.11 1.36 13.85
CA LYS A 101 -3.90 1.62 14.63
C LYS A 101 -4.20 1.59 16.12
N ASP A 102 -5.27 2.23 16.59
CA ASP A 102 -5.64 2.21 18.01
C ASP A 102 -5.92 0.78 18.50
N ILE A 103 -6.58 -0.03 17.66
CA ILE A 103 -6.84 -1.44 17.99
C ILE A 103 -5.52 -2.22 18.06
N ALA A 104 -4.60 -2.00 17.12
CA ALA A 104 -3.30 -2.67 17.12
C ALA A 104 -2.42 -2.24 18.31
N ASP A 105 -2.44 -0.96 18.66
CA ASP A 105 -1.73 -0.39 19.81
C ASP A 105 -2.27 -1.00 21.12
N GLY A 106 -3.60 -1.08 21.26
CA GLY A 106 -4.23 -1.76 22.40
C GLY A 106 -3.91 -3.26 22.50
N MET A 107 -3.50 -3.89 21.41
CA MET A 107 -3.03 -5.28 21.35
C MET A 107 -1.50 -5.39 21.47
N SER A 108 -0.79 -4.28 21.70
CA SER A 108 0.67 -4.20 21.72
C SER A 108 1.34 -4.73 20.44
N TYR A 109 0.66 -4.62 19.29
CA TYR A 109 1.24 -4.94 18.00
C TYR A 109 2.12 -3.77 17.51
N PRO A 110 3.36 -4.02 17.04
CA PRO A 110 4.28 -2.95 16.63
C PRO A 110 3.72 -2.13 15.46
N LEU A 111 3.44 -0.84 15.69
CA LEU A 111 2.78 0.01 14.69
C LEU A 111 3.64 0.28 13.45
N GLU A 112 4.96 0.17 13.55
CA GLU A 112 5.90 0.22 12.42
C GLU A 112 5.74 -0.95 11.45
N ASN A 113 5.11 -2.04 11.91
CA ASN A 113 4.79 -3.23 11.12
C ASN A 113 3.33 -3.22 10.65
N LEU A 114 2.56 -2.18 10.98
CA LEU A 114 1.17 -2.01 10.55
C LEU A 114 1.07 -0.92 9.48
N TYR A 115 0.43 -1.29 8.38
CA TYR A 115 0.20 -0.42 7.24
C TYR A 115 -1.28 -0.42 6.92
N VAL A 116 -1.89 0.75 6.77
CA VAL A 116 -3.32 0.88 6.43
C VAL A 116 -3.41 1.63 5.11
N LEU A 117 -4.11 1.05 4.14
CA LEU A 117 -4.37 1.65 2.84
C LEU A 117 -5.87 1.84 2.64
N GLU A 118 -6.29 3.10 2.53
CA GLU A 118 -7.69 3.52 2.40
C GLU A 118 -8.21 3.33 0.96
N ILE A 119 -8.32 2.07 0.52
CA ILE A 119 -8.76 1.75 -0.84
C ILE A 119 -10.23 2.07 -1.09
N GLN A 120 -11.06 2.20 -0.05
CA GLN A 120 -12.49 2.44 -0.24
C GLN A 120 -12.76 3.91 -0.56
N GLU A 121 -12.39 4.83 0.33
CA GLU A 121 -12.59 6.27 0.14
C GLU A 121 -11.79 6.82 -1.05
N LEU A 122 -10.56 6.32 -1.26
CA LEU A 122 -9.70 6.84 -2.33
C LEU A 122 -9.91 6.12 -3.67
N CYS A 123 -10.66 5.02 -3.71
CA CYS A 123 -10.87 4.26 -4.93
C CYS A 123 -12.30 3.73 -5.06
N GLY A 124 -12.73 2.78 -4.23
CA GLY A 124 -13.99 2.06 -4.40
C GLY A 124 -15.24 2.94 -4.44
N PHE A 125 -15.34 3.96 -3.58
CA PHE A 125 -16.53 4.81 -3.49
C PHE A 125 -16.56 6.00 -4.46
N VAL A 126 -15.44 6.27 -5.14
CA VAL A 126 -15.29 7.45 -6.03
C VAL A 126 -15.26 7.07 -7.51
N HIS A 127 -15.39 5.79 -7.85
CA HIS A 127 -15.50 5.30 -9.22
C HIS A 127 -16.88 4.73 -9.48
N ASN A 128 -17.34 4.86 -10.73
CA ASN A 128 -18.58 4.25 -11.21
C ASN A 128 -18.32 3.05 -12.14
N ASP A 129 -17.05 2.74 -12.39
CA ASP A 129 -16.59 1.74 -13.34
C ASP A 129 -15.73 0.71 -12.61
N LEU A 130 -16.20 -0.54 -12.60
CA LEU A 130 -15.57 -1.67 -11.92
C LEU A 130 -14.12 -1.87 -12.34
N PHE A 131 -13.86 -1.85 -13.65
CA PHE A 131 -12.53 -2.09 -14.20
C PHE A 131 -11.56 -0.96 -13.80
N LYS A 132 -11.96 0.30 -13.94
CA LYS A 132 -11.13 1.45 -13.56
C LYS A 132 -10.86 1.49 -12.06
N ALA A 133 -11.84 1.16 -11.23
CA ALA A 133 -11.68 1.07 -9.79
C ALA A 133 -10.67 -0.02 -9.42
N THR A 134 -10.84 -1.21 -9.99
CA THR A 134 -9.96 -2.37 -9.74
C THR A 134 -8.52 -2.08 -10.17
N GLU A 135 -8.31 -1.53 -11.37
CA GLU A 135 -6.98 -1.16 -11.86
C GLU A 135 -6.33 -0.01 -11.07
N LYS A 136 -7.13 0.91 -10.52
CA LYS A 136 -6.61 1.93 -9.60
C LYS A 136 -6.22 1.29 -8.26
N ALA A 137 -7.02 0.39 -7.70
CA ALA A 137 -6.71 -0.30 -6.46
C ALA A 137 -5.40 -1.09 -6.56
N LYS A 138 -5.21 -1.87 -7.63
CA LYS A 138 -3.94 -2.58 -7.92
C LYS A 138 -2.75 -1.63 -7.96
N ARG A 139 -2.87 -0.49 -8.66
CA ARG A 139 -1.80 0.52 -8.73
C ARG A 139 -1.50 1.16 -7.38
N MET A 140 -2.52 1.44 -6.56
CA MET A 140 -2.33 1.97 -5.22
C MET A 140 -1.57 0.97 -4.35
N ILE A 141 -1.97 -0.30 -4.35
CA ILE A 141 -1.32 -1.38 -3.60
C ILE A 141 0.13 -1.57 -4.07
N ALA A 142 0.37 -1.65 -5.37
CA ALA A 142 1.71 -1.78 -5.94
C ALA A 142 2.62 -0.61 -5.55
N SER A 143 2.10 0.62 -5.65
CA SER A 143 2.84 1.83 -5.27
C SER A 143 3.17 1.84 -3.78
N TYR A 144 2.20 1.45 -2.96
CA TYR A 144 2.36 1.39 -1.52
C TYR A 144 3.41 0.35 -1.12
N ILE A 145 3.35 -0.84 -1.73
CA ILE A 145 4.32 -1.91 -1.51
C ILE A 145 5.71 -1.46 -1.94
N ALA A 146 5.83 -0.83 -3.11
CA ALA A 146 7.11 -0.34 -3.62
C ALA A 146 7.74 0.70 -2.69
N GLN A 147 6.94 1.61 -2.12
CA GLN A 147 7.45 2.65 -1.21
C GLN A 147 7.90 2.10 0.15
N ASN A 148 7.21 1.08 0.67
CA ASN A 148 7.43 0.58 2.03
C ASN A 148 8.35 -0.65 2.10
N PHE A 149 8.47 -1.42 1.01
CA PHE A 149 9.14 -2.73 1.03
C PHE A 149 10.20 -2.93 -0.05
N SER A 150 10.32 -2.05 -1.06
CA SER A 150 11.44 -2.09 -2.01
C SER A 150 12.68 -1.46 -1.39
N GLN A 151 13.34 -2.19 -0.49
CA GLN A 151 14.72 -1.88 -0.12
C GLN A 151 15.67 -2.43 -1.18
N THR A 152 16.03 -1.59 -2.15
CA THR A 152 17.33 -1.70 -2.80
C THR A 152 18.07 -0.37 -2.67
N GLN A 153 19.08 -0.39 -1.79
CA GLN A 153 20.22 0.51 -1.67
C GLN A 153 19.98 1.88 -1.01
N LYS A 154 20.17 1.89 0.32
CA LYS A 154 20.71 3.05 1.04
C LYS A 154 22.07 2.74 1.68
N GLU A 155 22.87 1.88 1.04
CA GLU A 155 24.31 1.73 1.31
C GLU A 155 25.03 1.38 0.02
N VAL A 156 25.41 2.40 -0.77
CA VAL A 156 26.57 2.34 -1.67
C VAL A 156 27.24 3.72 -1.64
N GLY A 157 28.42 3.78 -1.02
CA GLY A 157 29.48 4.75 -1.29
C GLY A 157 29.11 6.25 -1.33
N GLY A 158 29.17 6.91 -0.17
CA GLY A 158 29.82 8.23 -0.08
C GLY A 158 29.26 9.40 -0.90
N ILE A 159 27.99 9.44 -1.29
CA ILE A 159 27.38 10.66 -1.83
C ILE A 159 26.26 11.13 -0.91
N VAL A 160 26.57 12.17 -0.14
CA VAL A 160 25.59 12.99 0.57
C VAL A 160 24.76 13.72 -0.48
N LEU A 161 23.52 13.29 -0.71
CA LEU A 161 22.55 14.15 -1.36
C LEU A 161 22.29 15.32 -0.42
N ALA A 162 22.75 16.50 -0.82
CA ALA A 162 22.51 17.74 -0.10
C ALA A 162 21.01 17.88 0.17
N ARG A 163 20.62 17.86 1.44
CA ARG A 163 19.36 18.47 1.85
C ARG A 163 19.48 19.93 1.42
N SER A 164 18.61 20.37 0.51
CA SER A 164 18.45 21.79 0.24
C SER A 164 18.06 22.46 1.55
N LYS A 165 19.03 23.10 2.21
CA LYS A 165 18.76 24.18 3.16
C LYS A 165 18.08 25.28 2.35
N GLY A 166 16.80 25.47 2.58
CA GLY A 166 16.03 26.47 1.86
C GLY A 166 14.57 26.44 2.29
N LEU A 167 14.31 26.85 3.52
CA LEU A 167 13.33 27.87 3.90
C LEU A 167 13.22 27.88 5.45
N GLU A 168 14.26 28.38 6.10
CA GLU A 168 14.08 29.20 7.31
C GLU A 168 14.46 30.62 6.92
N ALA A 169 13.43 31.45 6.73
CA ALA A 169 13.39 32.91 6.61
C ALA A 169 11.92 33.19 6.25
N THR A 170 11.07 33.79 7.08
CA THR A 170 11.22 34.85 8.10
C THR A 170 10.03 34.77 9.04
#